data_AF-A0A7W0GG20-F1
#
_entry.id   AF-A0A7W0GG20-F1
#
_cell.length_a   1.000
_cell.length_b   1.000
_cell.length_c   1.000
_cell.angle_alpha   90.00
_cell.angle_beta   90.00
_cell.angle_gamma   90.00
#
_symmetry.space_group_name_H-M   'P 1'
#
loop_
_entity.id
_entity.type
_entity.pdbx_description
1 polymer ?
#
loop_
_entity_poly.entity_id
_entity_poly.type
_entity_poly.pdbx_seq_one_letter_code
_entity_poly.pdbx_strand_id
1 'polypeptide(L)'
;MTPAACSSRSVRLVLPASTCARIPRLRVLTVLPRPRCARPPCHGPGVEGEGGHGRCSHRGLRSGDVKDGGQWTRGGARAQPDISARAWLGSAAVNATVQDTTELAAIAAEALASATGVERHDVAIVMGSGWLPAADAMGAADVDLTATDLPGFSPPGVAGHSGRIRSLTVDGAKVLVLLGRTHLYEGRGVEPVVHGVRTAAAAGCRTVVLTNAAGGLRPGFSVGQPVLISDHLNLTARSPIVGATFVDLTDLYSRRLRALVRETDPDLAEGVYAALPGPHYETPAEIRMLGTLGADLVGMSTALEAIASRAAGMEVLGISLVTNLAAGITGEPLDHAEVLAAGQAAATRMGGLLAAVAGRL
;
A
#
# COMPACT_ATOMS: atom_id res chain seq x y z
N MET A 1 -52.30 -12.28 6.53
CA MET A 1 -52.80 -11.54 5.35
C MET A 1 -53.18 -10.13 5.75
N THR A 2 -52.28 -9.17 5.53
CA THR A 2 -52.46 -7.78 5.03
C THR A 2 -51.13 -7.05 5.26
N PRO A 3 -50.49 -6.47 4.24
CA PRO A 3 -49.19 -5.83 4.40
C PRO A 3 -49.35 -4.37 4.85
N ALA A 4 -48.47 -3.93 5.75
CA ALA A 4 -48.37 -2.54 6.17
C ALA A 4 -47.81 -1.68 5.02
N ALA A 5 -48.57 -0.66 4.61
CA ALA A 5 -48.20 0.27 3.57
C ALA A 5 -47.09 1.21 4.04
N CYS A 6 -45.97 1.22 3.31
CA CYS A 6 -44.88 2.16 3.48
C CYS A 6 -45.27 3.51 2.84
N SER A 7 -45.48 4.54 3.66
CA SER A 7 -45.78 5.90 3.21
C SER A 7 -44.47 6.62 2.87
N SER A 8 -44.18 6.78 1.58
CA SER A 8 -43.09 7.62 1.10
C SER A 8 -43.50 9.10 1.17
N ARG A 9 -42.94 9.88 2.10
CA ARG A 9 -43.04 11.34 2.08
C ARG A 9 -42.02 11.92 1.09
N SER A 10 -42.50 12.49 0.00
CA SER A 10 -41.70 13.28 -0.94
C SER A 10 -41.62 14.74 -0.45
N VAL A 11 -40.42 15.23 -0.20
CA VAL A 11 -40.18 16.65 0.09
C VAL A 11 -39.92 17.36 -1.24
N ARG A 12 -40.88 18.18 -1.68
CA ARG A 12 -40.70 19.11 -2.81
C ARG A 12 -40.00 20.37 -2.30
N LEU A 13 -38.75 20.58 -2.70
CA LEU A 13 -38.06 21.85 -2.51
C LEU A 13 -38.54 22.82 -3.62
N VAL A 14 -39.32 23.83 -3.25
CA VAL A 14 -39.72 24.92 -4.16
C VAL A 14 -38.70 26.05 -3.99
N LEU A 15 -37.87 26.29 -5.01
CA LEU A 15 -36.98 27.46 -5.05
C LEU A 15 -37.69 28.63 -5.72
N PRO A 16 -37.68 29.85 -5.14
CA PRO A 16 -38.29 31.01 -5.75
C PRO A 16 -37.48 31.50 -6.97
N ALA A 17 -38.20 31.85 -8.04
CA ALA A 17 -37.66 32.46 -9.23
C ALA A 17 -37.38 33.95 -9.02
N SER A 18 -36.11 34.36 -9.16
CA SER A 18 -35.57 35.70 -9.49
C SER A 18 -34.21 35.80 -8.79
N THR A 19 -33.09 36.00 -9.48
CA THR A 19 -32.72 37.29 -10.09
C THR A 19 -31.57 37.04 -11.08
N CYS A 20 -31.64 37.65 -12.26
CA CYS A 20 -30.53 37.72 -13.22
C CYS A 20 -29.28 38.36 -12.58
N ALA A 21 -28.23 37.57 -12.34
CA ALA A 21 -26.89 38.09 -12.11
C ALA A 21 -25.94 37.50 -13.17
N ARG A 22 -25.25 38.40 -13.89
CA ARG A 22 -24.37 38.11 -15.02
C ARG A 22 -23.21 37.20 -14.60
N ILE A 23 -23.05 36.06 -15.27
CA ILE A 23 -21.84 35.23 -15.19
C ILE A 23 -20.73 35.95 -15.98
N PRO A 24 -19.60 36.34 -15.36
CA PRO A 24 -18.46 36.82 -16.13
C PRO A 24 -17.84 35.65 -16.90
N ARG A 25 -17.67 35.83 -18.22
CA ARG A 25 -16.97 34.86 -19.08
C ARG A 25 -15.52 34.71 -18.59
N LEU A 26 -15.19 33.55 -18.03
CA LEU A 26 -13.79 33.17 -17.77
C LEU A 26 -13.09 32.97 -19.13
N ARG A 27 -12.16 33.86 -19.48
CA ARG A 27 -11.20 33.61 -20.57
C ARG A 27 -10.10 32.71 -20.02
N VAL A 28 -10.08 31.45 -20.44
CA VAL A 28 -8.93 30.56 -20.25
C VAL A 28 -7.82 31.06 -21.18
N LEU A 29 -6.82 31.72 -20.61
CA LEU A 29 -5.58 32.08 -21.29
C LEU A 29 -4.64 30.89 -21.15
N THR A 30 -4.59 30.05 -22.19
CA THR A 30 -3.59 28.99 -22.31
C THR A 30 -2.22 29.63 -22.57
N VAL A 31 -1.43 29.82 -21.52
CA VAL A 31 -0.01 30.19 -21.66
C VAL A 31 0.77 28.90 -21.92
N LEU A 32 1.07 28.65 -23.19
CA LEU A 32 2.01 27.59 -23.59
C LEU A 32 3.44 28.01 -23.13
N PRO A 33 4.18 27.16 -22.41
CA PRO A 33 5.57 27.45 -22.09
C PRO A 33 6.42 27.42 -23.37
N ARG A 34 7.11 28.53 -23.68
CA ARG A 34 8.13 28.57 -24.73
C ARG A 34 9.32 27.71 -24.32
N PRO A 35 9.91 26.91 -25.23
CA PRO A 35 11.10 26.13 -24.93
C PRO A 35 12.28 27.07 -24.68
N ARG A 36 12.92 26.94 -23.51
CA ARG A 36 14.20 27.61 -23.22
C ARG A 36 15.30 26.87 -23.97
N CYS A 37 15.95 27.56 -24.90
CA CYS A 37 17.22 27.12 -25.48
C CYS A 37 18.27 27.04 -24.37
N ALA A 38 18.78 25.84 -24.10
CA ALA A 38 19.95 25.64 -23.26
C ALA A 38 21.20 26.11 -24.01
N ARG A 39 21.88 27.13 -23.49
CA ARG A 39 23.28 27.42 -23.81
C ARG A 39 24.16 26.76 -22.73
N PRO A 40 25.22 26.03 -23.10
CA PRO A 40 26.13 25.45 -22.12
C PRO A 40 27.08 26.51 -21.57
N PRO A 41 27.45 26.48 -20.27
CA PRO A 41 28.59 27.24 -19.79
C PRO A 41 29.89 26.45 -20.07
N CYS A 42 30.70 26.99 -20.97
CA CYS A 42 32.12 26.65 -21.10
C CYS A 42 32.90 27.38 -20.01
N HIS A 43 33.61 26.65 -19.15
CA HIS A 43 34.74 27.21 -18.39
C HIS A 43 35.85 26.15 -18.30
N GLY A 44 36.93 26.38 -19.05
CA GLY A 44 38.28 25.97 -18.68
C GLY A 44 39.07 27.22 -18.26
N PRO A 45 40.13 27.10 -17.44
CA PRO A 45 41.04 28.21 -17.17
C PRO A 45 42.19 28.20 -18.19
N GLY A 46 42.57 29.37 -18.71
CA GLY A 46 43.69 29.44 -19.64
C GLY A 46 44.06 30.84 -20.11
N VAL A 47 45.00 31.43 -19.36
CA VAL A 47 46.15 32.25 -19.80
C VAL A 47 45.92 33.64 -20.43
N GLU A 48 46.68 34.56 -19.85
CA GLU A 48 46.97 35.96 -20.20
C GLU A 48 47.48 36.16 -21.64
N GLY A 49 47.29 37.36 -22.20
CA GLY A 49 47.95 37.74 -23.44
C GLY A 49 47.44 39.04 -24.06
N GLU A 50 48.31 40.04 -24.04
CA GLU A 50 48.17 41.43 -24.48
C GLU A 50 47.80 41.66 -25.96
N GLY A 51 47.29 42.87 -26.23
CA GLY A 51 47.80 43.65 -27.37
C GLY A 51 46.85 44.01 -28.52
N GLY A 52 46.62 45.32 -28.69
CA GLY A 52 46.86 45.97 -29.98
C GLY A 52 45.70 46.23 -30.95
N HIS A 53 45.30 47.51 -31.00
CA HIS A 53 45.01 48.35 -32.19
C HIS A 53 44.20 47.85 -33.40
N GLY A 54 43.26 48.71 -33.86
CA GLY A 54 42.92 48.79 -35.29
C GLY A 54 41.56 49.41 -35.59
N ARG A 55 41.53 50.53 -36.31
CA ARG A 55 40.37 51.36 -36.64
C ARG A 55 39.62 50.93 -37.93
N CYS A 56 38.43 51.52 -38.11
CA CYS A 56 37.80 51.95 -39.39
C CYS A 56 37.25 50.83 -40.31
N SER A 57 36.19 50.99 -41.12
CA SER A 57 35.26 52.07 -41.47
C SER A 57 34.17 51.53 -42.44
N HIS A 58 33.19 52.39 -42.78
CA HIS A 58 32.15 52.35 -43.86
C HIS A 58 30.76 51.84 -43.43
N ARG A 59 29.69 52.67 -43.35
CA ARG A 59 28.90 53.41 -44.40
C ARG A 59 28.47 52.49 -45.56
N GLY A 60 27.25 52.50 -46.09
CA GLY A 60 25.97 53.20 -45.85
C GLY A 60 24.84 52.38 -46.52
N LEU A 61 23.55 52.63 -46.21
CA LEU A 61 22.52 53.26 -47.07
C LEU A 61 22.32 52.54 -48.45
N ARG A 62 21.14 52.23 -48.99
CA ARG A 62 19.71 52.52 -48.77
C ARG A 62 18.90 51.72 -49.83
N SER A 63 17.64 51.38 -49.50
CA SER A 63 16.40 51.28 -50.32
C SER A 63 16.38 50.77 -51.78
N GLY A 64 15.38 49.93 -52.09
CA GLY A 64 14.79 49.80 -53.43
C GLY A 64 13.70 48.72 -53.54
N ASP A 65 12.44 49.15 -53.69
CA ASP A 65 11.26 48.35 -54.05
C ASP A 65 11.29 47.86 -55.51
N VAL A 66 10.79 46.65 -55.80
CA VAL A 66 10.05 46.30 -57.05
C VAL A 66 9.07 45.14 -56.76
N LYS A 67 7.91 45.20 -57.41
CA LYS A 67 6.67 44.41 -57.25
C LYS A 67 6.58 43.13 -58.12
N ASP A 68 5.55 42.35 -57.75
CA ASP A 68 4.58 41.58 -58.56
C ASP A 68 4.87 40.13 -59.02
N GLY A 69 3.89 39.27 -58.69
CA GLY A 69 3.37 38.23 -59.61
C GLY A 69 3.44 36.78 -59.12
N GLY A 70 2.29 36.16 -58.79
CA GLY A 70 2.19 34.69 -58.72
C GLY A 70 1.03 34.14 -57.90
N GLN A 71 -0.04 33.73 -58.59
CA GLN A 71 -1.33 33.24 -58.07
C GLN A 71 -1.30 31.88 -57.35
N TRP A 72 -2.32 31.70 -56.52
CA TRP A 72 -2.79 30.45 -55.92
C TRP A 72 -3.44 29.51 -56.95
N THR A 73 -3.25 28.19 -56.84
CA THR A 73 -4.37 27.20 -56.77
C THR A 73 -3.95 25.77 -56.37
N ARG A 74 -4.89 25.17 -55.64
CA ARG A 74 -5.14 23.83 -55.06
C ARG A 74 -4.55 22.56 -55.70
N GLY A 75 -4.23 21.59 -54.84
CA GLY A 75 -4.47 20.15 -55.08
C GLY A 75 -3.40 19.21 -54.50
N GLY A 76 -3.75 18.36 -53.54
CA GLY A 76 -2.88 17.26 -53.08
C GLY A 76 -3.29 16.66 -51.74
N ALA A 77 -4.03 15.54 -51.79
CA ALA A 77 -4.57 14.80 -50.67
C ALA A 77 -3.50 14.34 -49.66
N ARG A 78 -3.76 14.51 -48.36
CA ARG A 78 -3.02 13.83 -47.29
C ARG A 78 -3.78 12.58 -46.87
N ALA A 79 -3.11 11.44 -46.99
CA ALA A 79 -3.56 10.15 -46.51
C ALA A 79 -3.82 10.18 -44.99
N GLN A 80 -4.96 9.62 -44.57
CA GLN A 80 -5.23 9.29 -43.17
C GLN A 80 -4.49 7.98 -42.82
N PRO A 81 -3.83 7.87 -41.66
CA PRO A 81 -3.29 6.59 -41.23
C PRO A 81 -4.42 5.69 -40.72
N ASP A 82 -4.45 4.48 -41.27
CA ASP A 82 -5.29 3.36 -40.89
C ASP A 82 -4.97 2.92 -39.44
N ILE A 83 -6.00 2.90 -38.59
CA ILE A 83 -5.94 2.52 -37.16
C ILE A 83 -6.45 1.09 -36.96
N SER A 84 -5.99 0.14 -37.78
CA SER A 84 -6.41 -1.26 -37.68
C SER A 84 -5.25 -2.27 -37.73
N ALA A 85 -4.23 -2.12 -36.87
CA ALA A 85 -3.33 -3.24 -36.53
C ALA A 85 -2.47 -2.95 -35.29
N ARG A 86 -3.08 -2.88 -34.10
CA ARG A 86 -2.34 -3.13 -32.84
C ARG A 86 -2.90 -4.40 -32.24
N ALA A 87 -2.34 -5.51 -32.70
CA ALA A 87 -2.59 -6.83 -32.16
C ALA A 87 -2.32 -6.84 -30.65
N TRP A 88 -3.29 -7.38 -29.93
CA TRP A 88 -3.29 -7.71 -28.51
C TRP A 88 -2.04 -8.51 -28.10
N LEU A 89 -0.99 -7.83 -27.62
CA LEU A 89 0.15 -8.47 -26.94
C LEU A 89 0.02 -8.42 -25.40
N GLY A 90 -1.10 -7.92 -24.86
CA GLY A 90 -1.30 -7.69 -23.43
C GLY A 90 -1.86 -8.86 -22.61
N SER A 91 -2.41 -9.90 -23.23
CA SER A 91 -3.09 -10.98 -22.49
C SER A 91 -2.13 -12.06 -21.96
N ALA A 92 -1.15 -12.47 -22.76
CA ALA A 92 -0.23 -13.55 -22.40
C ALA A 92 0.75 -13.17 -21.27
N ALA A 93 1.28 -11.95 -21.29
CA ALA A 93 2.23 -11.50 -20.27
C ALA A 93 1.59 -11.32 -18.89
N VAL A 94 0.32 -10.90 -18.83
CA VAL A 94 -0.42 -10.71 -17.57
C VAL A 94 -0.82 -12.05 -16.95
N ASN A 95 -1.20 -13.05 -17.76
CA ASN A 95 -1.46 -14.40 -17.27
C ASN A 95 -0.17 -15.09 -16.78
N ALA A 96 0.95 -14.90 -17.49
CA ALA A 96 2.23 -15.48 -17.09
C ALA A 96 2.67 -15.00 -15.69
N THR A 97 2.54 -13.71 -15.36
CA THR A 97 2.97 -13.19 -14.04
C THR A 97 2.10 -13.67 -12.87
N VAL A 98 0.80 -13.88 -13.08
CA VAL A 98 -0.10 -14.39 -12.02
C VAL A 98 0.11 -15.88 -11.79
N GLN A 99 0.29 -16.65 -12.87
CA GLN A 99 0.62 -18.07 -12.77
C GLN A 99 1.98 -18.27 -12.09
N ASP A 100 2.98 -17.47 -12.48
CA ASP A 100 4.34 -17.51 -11.92
C ASP A 100 4.35 -17.24 -10.39
N THR A 101 3.57 -16.27 -9.91
CA THR A 101 3.53 -15.97 -8.47
C THR A 101 2.79 -16.99 -7.62
N THR A 102 1.77 -17.66 -8.16
CA THR A 102 1.05 -18.72 -7.45
C THR A 102 1.87 -20.02 -7.43
N GLU A 103 2.53 -20.33 -8.54
CA GLU A 103 3.45 -21.46 -8.67
C GLU A 103 4.65 -21.31 -7.74
N LEU A 104 5.26 -20.11 -7.68
CA LEU A 104 6.35 -19.82 -6.75
C LEU A 104 5.95 -20.01 -5.28
N ALA A 105 4.71 -19.62 -4.92
CA ALA A 105 4.19 -19.85 -3.57
C ALA A 105 3.99 -21.34 -3.25
N ALA A 106 3.57 -22.15 -4.23
CA ALA A 106 3.45 -23.60 -4.09
C ALA A 106 4.82 -24.27 -3.88
N ILE A 107 5.83 -23.90 -4.68
CA ILE A 107 7.22 -24.38 -4.53
C ILE A 107 7.76 -23.98 -3.14
N ALA A 108 7.50 -22.75 -2.69
CA ALA A 108 7.90 -22.30 -1.37
C ALA A 108 7.21 -23.10 -0.24
N ALA A 109 5.93 -23.46 -0.41
CA ALA A 109 5.19 -24.29 0.53
C ALA A 109 5.71 -25.74 0.58
N GLU A 110 6.08 -26.34 -0.55
CA GLU A 110 6.71 -27.68 -0.59
C GLU A 110 8.07 -27.70 0.11
N ALA A 111 8.88 -26.66 -0.13
CA ALA A 111 10.16 -26.47 0.57
C ALA A 111 9.95 -26.29 2.08
N LEU A 112 8.93 -25.51 2.48
CA LEU A 112 8.55 -25.33 3.89
C LEU A 112 8.12 -26.66 4.52
N ALA A 113 7.27 -27.44 3.86
CA ALA A 113 6.83 -28.74 4.36
C ALA A 113 8.01 -29.71 4.54
N SER A 114 8.92 -29.74 3.57
CA SER A 114 10.14 -30.55 3.64
C SER A 114 11.07 -30.12 4.79
N ALA A 115 11.25 -28.82 4.99
CA ALA A 115 12.11 -28.28 6.03
C ALA A 115 11.53 -28.43 7.44
N THR A 116 10.21 -28.36 7.57
CA THR A 116 9.51 -28.43 8.86
C THR A 116 9.08 -29.85 9.24
N GLY A 117 9.00 -30.77 8.28
CA GLY A 117 8.38 -32.09 8.47
C GLY A 117 6.86 -32.03 8.67
N VAL A 118 6.23 -30.89 8.40
CA VAL A 118 4.79 -30.66 8.57
C VAL A 118 4.17 -30.47 7.19
N GLU A 119 3.31 -31.41 6.78
CA GLU A 119 2.67 -31.36 5.45
C GLU A 119 1.77 -30.13 5.29
N ARG A 120 1.06 -29.74 6.36
CA ARG A 120 0.13 -28.60 6.34
C ARG A 120 0.13 -27.85 7.67
N HIS A 121 0.04 -26.53 7.57
CA HIS A 121 -0.20 -25.64 8.71
C HIS A 121 -1.65 -25.16 8.70
N ASP A 122 -2.22 -24.96 9.89
CA ASP A 122 -3.62 -24.56 10.07
C ASP A 122 -3.76 -23.03 10.04
N VAL A 123 -2.83 -22.34 10.71
CA VAL A 123 -2.86 -20.90 10.96
C VAL A 123 -1.52 -20.28 10.62
N ALA A 124 -1.54 -19.14 9.94
CA ALA A 124 -0.38 -18.28 9.76
C ALA A 124 -0.48 -17.02 10.64
N ILE A 125 0.63 -16.58 11.22
CA ILE A 125 0.71 -15.34 11.98
C ILE A 125 1.85 -14.52 11.41
N VAL A 126 1.53 -13.37 10.82
CA VAL A 126 2.55 -12.45 10.29
C VAL A 126 2.81 -11.40 11.36
N MET A 127 4.04 -11.40 11.88
CA MET A 127 4.48 -10.50 12.94
C MET A 127 5.22 -9.29 12.38
N GLY A 128 4.71 -8.09 12.66
CA GLY A 128 5.32 -6.83 12.26
C GLY A 128 6.39 -6.33 13.25
N SER A 129 6.92 -5.13 13.01
CA SER A 129 7.85 -4.46 13.92
C SER A 129 7.31 -4.40 15.36
N GLY A 130 8.14 -4.78 16.34
CA GLY A 130 7.79 -4.78 17.76
C GLY A 130 7.15 -6.07 18.28
N TRP A 131 6.78 -7.02 17.42
CA TRP A 131 6.08 -8.25 17.80
C TRP A 131 6.99 -9.47 18.03
N LEU A 132 8.31 -9.35 17.79
CA LEU A 132 9.24 -10.46 17.95
C LEU A 132 9.16 -11.13 19.35
N PRO A 133 9.13 -10.38 20.48
CA PRO A 133 9.04 -11.03 21.79
C PRO A 133 7.66 -11.65 22.06
N ALA A 134 6.62 -11.25 21.32
CA ALA A 134 5.30 -11.89 21.38
C ALA A 134 5.36 -13.29 20.76
N ALA A 135 6.18 -13.50 19.72
CA ALA A 135 6.44 -14.82 19.15
C ALA A 135 7.07 -15.77 20.17
N ASP A 136 8.05 -15.27 20.92
CA ASP A 136 8.74 -16.07 21.94
C ASP A 136 7.78 -16.46 23.08
N ALA A 137 6.85 -15.58 23.42
CA ALA A 137 5.81 -15.84 24.43
C ALA A 137 4.73 -16.85 23.96
N MET A 138 4.63 -17.17 22.66
CA MET A 138 3.71 -18.20 22.17
C MET A 138 4.20 -19.63 22.43
N GLY A 139 5.50 -19.81 22.67
CA GLY A 139 6.11 -21.12 22.91
C GLY A 139 7.35 -21.36 22.05
N ALA A 140 8.06 -22.46 22.35
CA ALA A 140 9.22 -22.88 21.58
C ALA A 140 8.80 -23.34 20.18
N ALA A 141 9.57 -22.94 19.16
CA ALA A 141 9.37 -23.42 17.80
C ALA A 141 9.84 -24.88 17.67
N ASP A 142 9.06 -25.70 16.98
CA ASP A 142 9.46 -27.05 16.56
C ASP A 142 10.59 -26.96 15.53
N VAL A 143 10.47 -25.99 14.60
CA VAL A 143 11.47 -25.67 13.58
C VAL A 143 11.54 -24.16 13.36
N ASP A 144 12.75 -23.61 13.20
CA ASP A 144 12.98 -22.19 12.97
C ASP A 144 13.96 -21.97 11.82
N LEU A 145 13.45 -21.43 10.69
CA LEU A 145 14.13 -21.33 9.40
C LEU A 145 14.47 -19.88 9.07
N THR A 146 15.53 -19.69 8.28
CA THR A 146 15.76 -18.40 7.61
C THR A 146 14.78 -18.29 6.45
N ALA A 147 14.02 -17.19 6.35
CA ALA A 147 13.02 -17.04 5.30
C ALA A 147 13.62 -17.16 3.89
N THR A 148 14.85 -16.66 3.70
CA THR A 148 15.58 -16.72 2.42
C THR A 148 16.05 -18.11 2.01
N ASP A 149 15.94 -19.11 2.89
CA ASP A 149 16.17 -20.51 2.53
C ASP A 149 14.98 -21.08 1.73
N LEU A 150 13.83 -20.38 1.74
CA LEU A 150 12.65 -20.72 0.96
C LEU A 150 12.58 -19.90 -0.36
N PRO A 151 12.13 -20.52 -1.47
CA PRO A 151 11.91 -19.84 -2.74
C PRO A 151 11.04 -18.58 -2.64
N GLY A 152 11.43 -17.51 -3.34
CA GLY A 152 10.66 -16.26 -3.46
C GLY A 152 10.75 -15.30 -2.28
N PHE A 153 11.36 -15.68 -1.15
CA PHE A 153 11.60 -14.77 -0.04
C PHE A 153 12.84 -13.90 -0.24
N SER A 154 12.77 -12.66 0.23
CA SER A 154 13.89 -11.71 0.22
C SER A 154 14.39 -11.44 1.63
N PRO A 155 15.67 -11.06 1.80
CA PRO A 155 16.17 -10.59 3.09
C PRO A 155 15.37 -9.39 3.59
N PRO A 156 15.07 -9.29 4.90
CA PRO A 156 14.32 -8.17 5.46
C PRO A 156 15.11 -6.85 5.29
N GLY A 157 14.43 -5.79 4.83
CA GLY A 157 15.01 -4.45 4.68
C GLY A 157 14.83 -3.53 5.89
N VAL A 158 14.10 -3.97 6.92
CA VAL A 158 13.61 -3.11 8.02
C VAL A 158 14.09 -3.61 9.38
N ALA A 159 14.52 -2.68 10.25
CA ALA A 159 14.90 -3.00 11.62
C ALA A 159 13.73 -3.62 12.41
N GLY A 160 14.02 -4.64 13.22
CA GLY A 160 13.01 -5.39 13.97
C GLY A 160 12.34 -6.53 13.19
N HIS A 161 12.65 -6.73 11.91
CA HIS A 161 12.27 -7.93 11.15
C HIS A 161 13.45 -8.90 11.13
N SER A 162 13.31 -10.07 11.78
CA SER A 162 14.39 -11.05 11.83
C SER A 162 14.53 -11.86 10.54
N GLY A 163 13.51 -11.85 9.67
CA GLY A 163 13.51 -12.65 8.44
C GLY A 163 13.50 -14.15 8.74
N ARG A 164 12.78 -14.54 9.80
CA ARG A 164 12.68 -15.94 10.25
C ARG A 164 11.26 -16.46 10.06
N ILE A 165 11.14 -17.76 9.88
CA ILE A 165 9.86 -18.45 9.79
C ILE A 165 9.89 -19.60 10.81
N ARG A 166 8.96 -19.57 11.75
CA ARG A 166 8.85 -20.58 12.81
C ARG A 166 7.63 -21.46 12.57
N SER A 167 7.83 -22.75 12.68
CA SER A 167 6.75 -23.74 12.78
C SER A 167 6.63 -24.15 14.25
N LEU A 168 5.43 -24.05 14.81
CA LEU A 168 5.15 -24.42 16.20
C LEU A 168 3.80 -25.13 16.29
N THR A 169 3.60 -25.85 17.38
CA THR A 169 2.34 -26.52 17.70
C THR A 169 1.71 -25.83 18.92
N VAL A 170 0.51 -25.27 18.77
CA VAL A 170 -0.22 -24.61 19.86
C VAL A 170 -1.59 -25.27 20.00
N ASP A 171 -1.86 -25.88 21.16
CA ASP A 171 -3.11 -26.59 21.44
C ASP A 171 -3.54 -27.57 20.34
N GLY A 172 -2.56 -28.24 19.73
CA GLY A 172 -2.75 -29.20 18.64
C GLY A 172 -2.79 -28.61 17.23
N ALA A 173 -2.91 -27.29 17.08
CA ALA A 173 -2.85 -26.61 15.79
C ALA A 173 -1.39 -26.38 15.34
N LYS A 174 -1.13 -26.59 14.05
CA LYS A 174 0.15 -26.27 13.40
C LYS A 174 0.15 -24.81 12.99
N VAL A 175 0.95 -24.00 13.68
CA VAL A 175 1.00 -22.56 13.49
C VAL A 175 2.32 -22.17 12.82
N LEU A 176 2.20 -21.39 11.74
CA LEU A 176 3.32 -20.81 11.02
C LEU A 176 3.48 -19.34 11.40
N VAL A 177 4.57 -18.97 12.06
CA VAL A 177 4.86 -17.58 12.45
C VAL A 177 5.91 -17.00 11.51
N LEU A 178 5.52 -15.99 10.74
CA LEU A 178 6.41 -15.22 9.87
C LEU A 178 6.92 -14.00 10.64
N LEU A 179 8.21 -14.01 11.00
CA LEU A 179 8.87 -12.97 11.78
C LEU A 179 9.47 -11.91 10.87
N GLY A 180 8.59 -10.98 10.48
CA GLY A 180 8.87 -9.92 9.53
C GLY A 180 8.08 -10.08 8.23
N ARG A 181 8.14 -9.02 7.44
CA ARG A 181 7.51 -8.91 6.11
C ARG A 181 8.30 -7.95 5.24
N THR A 182 8.08 -8.06 3.94
CA THR A 182 8.47 -7.06 2.95
C THR A 182 7.41 -5.97 2.90
N HIS A 183 7.81 -4.71 2.94
CA HIS A 183 6.90 -3.58 2.77
C HIS A 183 6.91 -3.02 1.35
N LEU A 184 5.82 -2.33 0.98
CA LEU A 184 5.70 -1.71 -0.33
C LEU A 184 6.76 -0.61 -0.56
N TYR A 185 7.10 0.16 0.47
CA TYR A 185 8.12 1.20 0.40
C TYR A 185 9.54 0.67 0.15
N GLU A 186 9.79 -0.64 0.26
CA GLU A 186 11.07 -1.24 -0.10
C GLU A 186 11.28 -1.33 -1.62
N GLY A 187 10.28 -0.96 -2.42
CA GLY A 187 10.43 -0.79 -3.87
C GLY A 187 10.50 -2.09 -4.67
N ARG A 188 10.21 -3.24 -4.05
CA ARG A 188 10.30 -4.58 -4.66
C ARG A 188 9.03 -5.00 -5.44
N GLY A 189 8.01 -4.15 -5.45
CA GLY A 189 6.70 -4.46 -6.04
C GLY A 189 5.74 -5.09 -5.03
N VAL A 190 4.52 -5.42 -5.49
CA VAL A 190 3.46 -5.97 -4.61
C VAL A 190 3.65 -7.47 -4.38
N GLU A 191 4.17 -8.21 -5.37
CA GLU A 191 4.31 -9.66 -5.26
C GLU A 191 5.18 -10.09 -4.06
N PRO A 192 6.35 -9.47 -3.80
CA PRO A 192 7.15 -9.81 -2.61
C PRO A 192 6.51 -9.43 -1.28
N VAL A 193 5.58 -8.46 -1.26
CA VAL A 193 4.83 -8.06 -0.06
C VAL A 193 3.85 -9.16 0.34
N VAL A 194 3.19 -9.78 -0.65
CA VAL A 194 2.14 -10.78 -0.41
C VAL A 194 2.62 -12.23 -0.54
N HIS A 195 3.88 -12.46 -0.94
CA HIS A 195 4.45 -13.80 -1.10
C HIS A 195 4.34 -14.65 0.16
N GLY A 196 4.59 -14.05 1.34
CA GLY A 196 4.50 -14.77 2.62
C GLY A 196 3.10 -15.34 2.89
N VAL A 197 2.04 -14.54 2.66
CA VAL A 197 0.65 -15.02 2.88
C VAL A 197 0.20 -15.99 1.81
N ARG A 198 0.67 -15.85 0.55
CA ARG A 198 0.39 -16.84 -0.50
C ARG A 198 1.09 -18.17 -0.23
N THR A 199 2.33 -18.13 0.25
CA THR A 199 3.07 -19.32 0.69
C THR A 199 2.34 -20.01 1.84
N ALA A 200 1.87 -19.24 2.83
CA ALA A 200 1.09 -19.77 3.95
C ALA A 200 -0.22 -20.45 3.47
N ALA A 201 -0.95 -19.81 2.56
CA ALA A 201 -2.16 -20.39 1.97
C ALA A 201 -1.85 -21.70 1.22
N ALA A 202 -0.78 -21.72 0.42
CA ALA A 202 -0.32 -22.92 -0.29
C ALA A 202 0.16 -24.03 0.66
N ALA A 203 0.69 -23.67 1.83
CA ALA A 203 1.03 -24.59 2.92
C ALA A 203 -0.19 -25.08 3.72
N GLY A 204 -1.41 -24.72 3.30
CA GLY A 204 -2.65 -25.24 3.87
C GLY A 204 -3.34 -24.34 4.89
N CYS A 205 -2.74 -23.19 5.24
CA CYS A 205 -3.33 -22.31 6.25
C CYS A 205 -4.71 -21.83 5.81
N ARG A 206 -5.70 -21.96 6.70
CA ARG A 206 -7.07 -21.47 6.48
C ARG A 206 -7.33 -20.15 7.17
N THR A 207 -6.54 -19.82 8.19
CA THR A 207 -6.62 -18.55 8.92
C THR A 207 -5.27 -17.83 8.86
N VAL A 208 -5.29 -16.51 8.68
CA VAL A 208 -4.13 -15.65 8.89
C VAL A 208 -4.41 -14.59 9.94
N VAL A 209 -3.47 -14.41 10.85
CA VAL A 209 -3.41 -13.28 11.77
C VAL A 209 -2.37 -12.29 11.27
N LEU A 210 -2.82 -11.12 10.86
CA LEU A 210 -1.97 -10.03 10.42
C LEU A 210 -1.80 -9.02 11.55
N THR A 211 -0.59 -8.92 12.08
CA THR A 211 -0.27 -7.96 13.14
C THR A 211 0.51 -6.77 12.60
N ASN A 212 0.33 -5.57 13.14
CA ASN A 212 1.17 -4.43 12.76
C ASN A 212 1.34 -3.43 13.90
N ALA A 213 2.32 -2.54 13.74
CA ALA A 213 2.40 -1.30 14.51
C ALA A 213 1.62 -0.21 13.76
N ALA A 214 0.86 0.60 14.49
CA ALA A 214 0.03 1.65 13.92
C ALA A 214 0.04 2.92 14.78
N GLY A 215 -0.13 4.06 14.12
CA GLY A 215 -0.51 5.30 14.77
C GLY A 215 -1.99 5.29 15.14
N GLY A 216 -2.33 5.64 16.38
CA GLY A 216 -3.72 5.77 16.83
C GLY A 216 -4.29 7.16 16.50
N LEU A 217 -5.44 7.20 15.82
CA LEU A 217 -6.15 8.44 15.47
C LEU A 217 -7.39 8.68 16.36
N ARG A 218 -8.08 7.59 16.74
CA ARG A 218 -9.33 7.71 17.49
C ARG A 218 -9.09 8.21 18.92
N PRO A 219 -9.85 9.22 19.40
CA PRO A 219 -9.81 9.62 20.80
C PRO A 219 -10.07 8.44 21.75
N GLY A 220 -9.27 8.33 22.81
CA GLY A 220 -9.34 7.23 23.78
C GLY A 220 -8.43 6.05 23.46
N PHE A 221 -7.80 6.01 22.28
CA PHE A 221 -6.67 5.09 22.06
C PHE A 221 -5.42 5.53 22.80
N SER A 222 -4.67 4.55 23.27
CA SER A 222 -3.45 4.74 24.07
C SER A 222 -2.30 3.90 23.53
N VAL A 223 -1.07 4.38 23.73
CA VAL A 223 0.13 3.63 23.34
C VAL A 223 0.20 2.30 24.11
N GLY A 224 0.53 1.22 23.41
CA GLY A 224 0.52 -0.15 23.93
C GLY A 224 -0.84 -0.83 23.84
N GLN A 225 -1.89 -0.15 23.39
CA GLN A 225 -3.22 -0.73 23.24
C GLN A 225 -3.32 -1.59 21.97
N PRO A 226 -3.71 -2.86 22.08
CA PRO A 226 -4.13 -3.66 20.94
C PRO A 226 -5.52 -3.27 20.45
N VAL A 227 -5.68 -3.24 19.13
CA VAL A 227 -6.95 -2.92 18.46
C VAL A 227 -7.18 -3.93 17.35
N LEU A 228 -8.35 -4.57 17.36
CA LEU A 228 -8.78 -5.44 16.27
C LEU A 228 -9.13 -4.58 15.05
N ILE A 229 -8.66 -4.99 13.87
CA ILE A 229 -9.00 -4.29 12.63
C ILE A 229 -10.38 -4.77 12.19
N SER A 230 -11.37 -3.87 12.19
CA SER A 230 -12.73 -4.19 11.72
C SER A 230 -12.87 -4.06 10.20
N ASP A 231 -12.12 -3.13 9.61
CA ASP A 231 -12.06 -2.88 8.17
C ASP A 231 -10.79 -2.09 7.82
N HIS A 232 -10.52 -1.85 6.54
CA HIS A 232 -9.40 -1.03 6.11
C HIS A 232 -9.72 0.00 5.03
N LEU A 233 -8.85 1.01 4.93
CA LEU A 233 -8.74 1.90 3.78
C LEU A 233 -7.41 1.61 3.08
N ASN A 234 -7.45 1.02 1.88
CA ASN A 234 -6.26 0.85 1.07
C ASN A 234 -5.95 2.12 0.29
N LEU A 235 -5.11 3.00 0.85
CA LEU A 235 -4.69 4.26 0.24
C LEU A 235 -3.33 4.14 -0.48
N THR A 236 -2.88 2.91 -0.75
CA THR A 236 -1.63 2.67 -1.49
C THR A 236 -1.78 2.90 -2.99
N ALA A 237 -3.02 2.97 -3.50
CA ALA A 237 -3.36 2.92 -4.92
C ALA A 237 -2.82 1.67 -5.65
N ARG A 238 -2.59 0.58 -4.92
CA ARG A 238 -2.13 -0.71 -5.44
C ARG A 238 -3.07 -1.84 -5.05
N SER A 239 -3.03 -2.92 -5.81
CA SER A 239 -3.72 -4.17 -5.53
C SER A 239 -2.76 -5.34 -5.73
N PRO A 240 -2.85 -6.41 -4.91
CA PRO A 240 -2.14 -7.67 -5.15
C PRO A 240 -2.86 -8.60 -6.13
N ILE A 241 -4.05 -8.20 -6.59
CA ILE A 241 -4.83 -8.94 -7.58
C ILE A 241 -4.54 -8.34 -8.95
N VAL A 242 -4.08 -9.20 -9.86
CA VAL A 242 -3.84 -8.87 -11.26
C VAL A 242 -4.80 -9.69 -12.12
N GLY A 243 -5.36 -9.06 -13.15
CA GLY A 243 -6.37 -9.70 -14.03
C GLY A 243 -7.81 -9.53 -13.53
N ALA A 244 -8.74 -10.16 -14.24
CA ALA A 244 -10.18 -10.04 -14.00
C ALA A 244 -10.68 -10.97 -12.86
N THR A 245 -10.00 -10.93 -11.72
CA THR A 245 -10.36 -11.71 -10.53
C THR A 245 -11.13 -10.80 -9.58
N PHE A 246 -12.44 -11.01 -9.48
CA PHE A 246 -13.33 -10.19 -8.65
C PHE A 246 -13.46 -10.82 -7.26
N VAL A 247 -12.71 -10.27 -6.29
CA VAL A 247 -12.73 -10.73 -4.90
C VAL A 247 -13.61 -9.81 -4.07
N ASP A 248 -14.59 -10.39 -3.35
CA ASP A 248 -15.40 -9.66 -2.39
C ASP A 248 -14.62 -9.44 -1.07
N LEU A 249 -14.62 -8.19 -0.61
CA LEU A 249 -13.94 -7.73 0.60
C LEU A 249 -14.92 -7.28 1.69
N THR A 250 -16.24 -7.51 1.53
CA THR A 250 -17.29 -7.05 2.47
C THR A 250 -17.08 -7.51 3.92
N ASP A 251 -16.54 -8.71 4.12
CA ASP A 251 -16.13 -9.23 5.43
C ASP A 251 -14.67 -9.66 5.40
N LEU A 252 -13.79 -8.78 4.90
CA LEU A 252 -12.36 -9.06 4.75
C LEU A 252 -11.74 -9.47 6.09
N TYR A 253 -12.00 -8.72 7.16
CA TYR A 253 -11.60 -9.06 8.51
C TYR A 253 -12.76 -9.78 9.22
N SER A 254 -12.62 -11.12 9.31
CA SER A 254 -13.70 -12.04 9.68
C SER A 254 -14.37 -11.63 11.01
N ARG A 255 -15.69 -11.42 10.98
CA ARG A 255 -16.49 -11.19 12.20
C ARG A 255 -16.37 -12.35 13.17
N ARG A 256 -16.31 -13.58 12.65
CA ARG A 256 -16.16 -14.81 13.45
C ARG A 256 -14.86 -14.77 14.25
N LEU A 257 -13.74 -14.47 13.59
CA LEU A 257 -12.43 -14.41 14.26
C LEU A 257 -12.37 -13.28 15.29
N ARG A 258 -12.89 -12.09 14.97
CA ARG A 258 -12.96 -10.98 15.93
C ARG A 258 -13.83 -11.29 17.14
N ALA A 259 -14.95 -11.98 16.96
CA ALA A 259 -15.78 -12.45 18.07
C ALA A 259 -15.02 -13.45 18.95
N LEU A 260 -14.35 -14.43 18.34
CA LEU A 260 -13.57 -15.44 19.05
C LEU A 260 -12.47 -14.83 19.93
N VAL A 261 -11.71 -13.86 19.39
CA VAL A 261 -10.65 -13.23 20.18
C VAL A 261 -11.22 -12.42 21.34
N ARG A 262 -12.39 -11.78 21.17
CA ARG A 262 -13.08 -11.06 22.25
C ARG A 262 -13.67 -11.94 23.33
N GLU A 263 -13.87 -13.23 23.09
CA GLU A 263 -14.21 -14.15 24.18
C GLU A 263 -13.03 -14.31 25.17
N THR A 264 -11.80 -14.08 24.69
CA THR A 264 -10.58 -14.14 25.51
C THR A 264 -10.24 -12.77 26.12
N ASP A 265 -10.41 -11.69 25.36
CA ASP A 265 -10.24 -10.31 25.83
C ASP A 265 -11.42 -9.43 25.37
N PRO A 266 -12.49 -9.33 26.19
CA PRO A 266 -13.69 -8.57 25.85
C PRO A 266 -13.47 -7.06 25.69
N ASP A 267 -12.38 -6.54 26.24
CA ASP A 267 -12.05 -5.11 26.24
C ASP A 267 -11.33 -4.67 24.95
N LEU A 268 -11.04 -5.62 24.04
CA LEU A 268 -10.45 -5.29 22.75
C LEU A 268 -11.37 -4.42 21.92
N ALA A 269 -10.89 -3.19 21.70
CA ALA A 269 -11.51 -2.26 20.78
C ALA A 269 -11.36 -2.73 19.34
N GLU A 270 -12.31 -2.35 18.48
CA GLU A 270 -12.18 -2.45 17.03
C GLU A 270 -11.93 -1.07 16.41
N GLY A 271 -11.30 -1.04 15.23
CA GLY A 271 -11.18 0.18 14.43
C GLY A 271 -10.82 -0.05 12.96
N VAL A 272 -11.02 0.98 12.16
CA VAL A 272 -10.67 1.00 10.73
C VAL A 272 -9.21 1.39 10.54
N TYR A 273 -8.45 0.57 9.81
CA TYR A 273 -7.02 0.79 9.56
C TYR A 273 -6.77 1.39 8.17
N ALA A 274 -6.11 2.55 8.10
CA ALA A 274 -5.66 3.15 6.84
C ALA A 274 -4.23 2.70 6.49
N ALA A 275 -4.07 2.08 5.34
CA ALA A 275 -2.78 1.66 4.80
C ALA A 275 -2.25 2.70 3.80
N LEU A 276 -1.09 3.29 4.09
CA LEU A 276 -0.38 4.22 3.21
C LEU A 276 0.88 3.57 2.61
N PRO A 277 1.45 4.16 1.55
CA PRO A 277 2.68 3.65 0.94
C PRO A 277 3.91 3.66 1.87
N GLY A 278 4.05 4.70 2.71
CA GLY A 278 5.29 4.96 3.46
C GLY A 278 6.48 5.38 2.58
N PRO A 279 7.71 5.48 3.11
CA PRO A 279 8.09 5.23 4.51
C PRO A 279 8.01 6.49 5.40
N HIS A 280 7.73 7.66 4.83
CA HIS A 280 7.55 8.88 5.64
C HIS A 280 6.27 8.78 6.46
N TYR A 281 6.32 9.26 7.70
CA TYR A 281 5.11 9.43 8.51
C TYR A 281 4.23 10.54 7.96
N GLU A 282 2.97 10.50 8.36
CA GLU A 282 1.96 11.44 7.92
C GLU A 282 2.16 12.81 8.55
N THR A 283 1.78 13.85 7.80
CA THR A 283 1.61 15.19 8.36
C THR A 283 0.33 15.27 9.20
N PRO A 284 0.22 16.23 10.15
CA PRO A 284 -1.02 16.45 10.89
C PRO A 284 -2.25 16.74 10.00
N ALA A 285 -2.04 17.31 8.81
CA ALA A 285 -3.12 17.54 7.85
C ALA A 285 -3.62 16.23 7.22
N GLU A 286 -2.70 15.33 6.85
CA GLU A 286 -3.05 14.00 6.37
C GLU A 286 -3.75 13.19 7.47
N ILE A 287 -3.30 13.27 8.73
CA ILE A 287 -4.01 12.61 9.84
C ILE A 287 -5.45 13.09 9.99
N ARG A 288 -5.71 14.40 9.90
CA ARG A 288 -7.10 14.93 9.90
C ARG A 288 -7.91 14.47 8.70
N MET A 289 -7.28 14.38 7.52
CA MET A 289 -7.91 13.79 6.33
C MET A 289 -8.30 12.34 6.60
N LEU A 290 -7.39 11.51 7.12
CA LEU A 290 -7.66 10.09 7.42
C LEU A 290 -8.79 9.93 8.43
N GLY A 291 -8.81 10.73 9.51
CA GLY A 291 -9.92 10.74 10.45
C GLY A 291 -11.26 11.11 9.78
N THR A 292 -11.24 12.05 8.84
CA THR A 292 -12.44 12.42 8.05
C THR A 292 -12.90 11.29 7.13
N LEU A 293 -11.96 10.49 6.60
CA LEU A 293 -12.25 9.30 5.79
C LEU A 293 -12.73 8.11 6.63
N GLY A 294 -12.74 8.23 7.96
CA GLY A 294 -13.21 7.19 8.89
C GLY A 294 -12.13 6.25 9.40
N ALA A 295 -10.85 6.60 9.28
CA ALA A 295 -9.76 5.81 9.85
C ALA A 295 -9.60 6.05 11.37
N ASP A 296 -9.42 4.96 12.12
CA ASP A 296 -9.07 4.99 13.55
C ASP A 296 -7.58 4.72 13.79
N LEU A 297 -6.93 4.07 12.82
CA LEU A 297 -5.54 3.63 12.85
C LEU A 297 -4.87 3.97 11.51
N VAL A 298 -3.55 4.19 11.54
CA VAL A 298 -2.76 4.41 10.33
C VAL A 298 -1.47 3.59 10.36
N GLY A 299 -1.09 3.01 9.22
CA GLY A 299 0.17 2.30 9.07
C GLY A 299 0.54 2.06 7.61
N MET A 300 1.62 1.30 7.40
CA MET A 300 2.27 1.17 6.08
C MET A 300 2.34 -0.28 5.56
N SER A 301 1.47 -1.15 6.06
CA SER A 301 1.42 -2.59 5.72
C SER A 301 0.00 -3.15 5.75
N THR A 302 -0.15 -4.47 5.78
CA THR A 302 -1.37 -5.23 6.10
C THR A 302 -2.45 -5.25 5.01
N ALA A 303 -2.79 -4.11 4.39
CA ALA A 303 -3.93 -4.08 3.48
C ALA A 303 -3.74 -4.96 2.23
N LEU A 304 -2.52 -4.99 1.66
CA LEU A 304 -2.23 -5.83 0.50
C LEU A 304 -2.19 -7.31 0.90
N GLU A 305 -1.60 -7.63 2.04
CA GLU A 305 -1.57 -8.99 2.59
C GLU A 305 -2.99 -9.51 2.88
N ALA A 306 -3.86 -8.68 3.46
CA ALA A 306 -5.25 -9.04 3.74
C ALA A 306 -6.02 -9.37 2.46
N ILE A 307 -5.92 -8.51 1.43
CA ILE A 307 -6.58 -8.73 0.12
C ILE A 307 -6.06 -10.02 -0.51
N ALA A 308 -4.74 -10.25 -0.51
CA ALA A 308 -4.16 -11.47 -1.06
C ALA A 308 -4.59 -12.73 -0.31
N SER A 309 -4.67 -12.66 1.02
CA SER A 309 -5.13 -13.78 1.86
C SER A 309 -6.59 -14.13 1.58
N ARG A 310 -7.44 -13.10 1.43
CA ARG A 310 -8.85 -13.30 1.05
C ARG A 310 -8.99 -13.88 -0.35
N ALA A 311 -8.19 -13.41 -1.30
CA ALA A 311 -8.15 -13.97 -2.65
C ALA A 311 -7.71 -15.45 -2.66
N ALA A 312 -6.86 -15.85 -1.71
CA ALA A 312 -6.45 -17.24 -1.50
C ALA A 312 -7.45 -18.07 -0.67
N GLY A 313 -8.58 -17.49 -0.26
CA GLY A 313 -9.65 -18.19 0.46
C GLY A 313 -9.42 -18.34 1.97
N MET A 314 -8.50 -17.57 2.56
CA MET A 314 -8.27 -17.56 4.00
C MET A 314 -9.25 -16.63 4.73
N GLU A 315 -9.55 -16.96 5.99
CA GLU A 315 -10.10 -15.98 6.93
C GLU A 315 -8.98 -15.10 7.50
N VAL A 316 -9.23 -13.80 7.64
CA VAL A 316 -8.24 -12.83 8.11
C VAL A 316 -8.67 -12.26 9.46
N LEU A 317 -7.76 -12.31 10.42
CA LEU A 317 -7.80 -11.54 11.65
C LEU A 317 -6.73 -10.45 11.59
N GLY A 318 -7.10 -9.19 11.81
CA GLY A 318 -6.16 -8.08 11.88
C GLY A 318 -6.03 -7.57 13.32
N ILE A 319 -4.80 -7.36 13.78
CA ILE A 319 -4.52 -6.77 15.11
C ILE A 319 -3.45 -5.69 14.95
N SER A 320 -3.82 -4.44 15.18
CA SER A 320 -2.85 -3.35 15.28
C SER A 320 -2.47 -3.15 16.74
N LEU A 321 -1.19 -2.90 16.99
CA LEU A 321 -0.71 -2.32 18.23
C LEU A 321 -0.57 -0.82 18.03
N VAL A 322 -1.24 -0.02 18.86
CA VAL A 322 -1.04 1.43 18.87
C VAL A 322 0.33 1.70 19.46
N THR A 323 1.32 1.99 18.61
CA THR A 323 2.71 2.21 19.04
C THR A 323 3.02 3.67 19.32
N ASN A 324 2.22 4.57 18.76
CA ASN A 324 2.28 6.00 18.93
C ASN A 324 0.89 6.59 18.67
N LEU A 325 0.63 7.80 19.17
CA LEU A 325 -0.49 8.58 18.68
C LEU A 325 -0.10 9.21 17.34
N ALA A 326 -1.06 9.37 16.43
CA ALA A 326 -0.80 9.89 15.11
C ALA A 326 -0.29 11.35 15.14
N ALA A 327 0.46 11.76 14.11
CA ALA A 327 1.11 13.06 14.05
C ALA A 327 0.13 14.22 14.31
N GLY A 328 0.54 15.12 15.21
CA GLY A 328 -0.26 16.29 15.59
C GLY A 328 -1.35 16.04 16.64
N ILE A 329 -1.50 14.82 17.17
CA ILE A 329 -2.39 14.55 18.32
C ILE A 329 -1.74 15.00 19.63
N THR A 330 -0.47 14.64 19.86
CA THR A 330 0.30 15.09 21.03
C THR A 330 1.07 16.38 20.78
N GLY A 331 1.42 16.65 19.52
CA GLY A 331 2.33 17.74 19.12
C GLY A 331 3.81 17.34 19.08
N GLU A 332 4.16 16.15 19.57
CA GLU A 332 5.53 15.62 19.57
C GLU A 332 5.88 14.94 18.23
N PRO A 333 7.17 14.93 17.84
CA PRO A 333 7.64 14.20 16.65
C PRO A 333 7.58 12.68 16.87
N LEU A 334 7.46 11.91 15.79
CA LEU A 334 7.41 10.45 15.83
C LEU A 334 8.81 9.84 15.64
N ASP A 335 9.16 8.85 16.47
CA ASP A 335 10.41 8.09 16.38
C ASP A 335 10.16 6.59 16.23
N HIS A 336 10.89 5.94 15.33
CA HIS A 336 10.84 4.49 15.16
C HIS A 336 11.33 3.73 16.40
N ALA A 337 12.24 4.31 17.19
CA ALA A 337 12.69 3.67 18.44
C ALA A 337 11.55 3.52 19.46
N GLU A 338 10.67 4.52 19.55
CA GLU A 338 9.48 4.47 20.42
C GLU A 338 8.51 3.36 19.99
N VAL A 339 8.39 3.16 18.68
CA VAL A 339 7.58 2.07 18.11
C VAL A 339 8.05 0.70 18.60
N LEU A 340 9.37 0.47 18.56
CA LEU A 340 9.95 -0.78 19.05
C LEU A 340 9.80 -0.94 20.56
N ALA A 341 9.95 0.13 21.33
CA ALA A 341 9.78 0.11 22.79
C ALA A 341 8.33 -0.20 23.20
N ALA A 342 7.34 0.42 22.55
CA ALA A 342 5.93 0.12 22.78
C ALA A 342 5.59 -1.34 22.42
N GLY A 343 6.16 -1.85 21.32
CA GLY A 343 6.08 -3.26 20.94
C GLY A 343 6.59 -4.21 22.03
N GLN A 344 7.80 -3.95 22.53
CA GLN A 344 8.39 -4.75 23.60
C GLN A 344 7.55 -4.75 24.87
N ALA A 345 7.01 -3.60 25.27
CA ALA A 345 6.16 -3.48 26.45
C ALA A 345 4.83 -4.26 26.30
N ALA A 346 4.27 -4.33 25.09
CA ALA A 346 3.02 -5.04 24.82
C ALA A 346 3.23 -6.55 24.54
N ALA A 347 4.47 -6.97 24.30
CA ALA A 347 4.78 -8.29 23.74
C ALA A 347 4.25 -9.46 24.57
N THR A 348 4.40 -9.44 25.90
CA THR A 348 3.90 -10.52 26.77
C THR A 348 2.39 -10.66 26.69
N ARG A 349 1.66 -9.54 26.74
CA ARG A 349 0.20 -9.54 26.62
C ARG A 349 -0.23 -10.07 25.26
N MET A 350 0.44 -9.63 24.20
CA MET A 350 0.11 -9.99 22.82
C MET A 350 0.45 -11.44 22.50
N GLY A 351 1.61 -11.93 22.92
CA GLY A 351 1.99 -13.32 22.77
C GLY A 351 1.05 -14.26 23.54
N GLY A 352 0.69 -13.89 24.77
CA GLY A 352 -0.30 -14.62 25.56
C GLY A 352 -1.68 -14.67 24.90
N LEU A 353 -2.17 -13.53 24.38
CA LEU A 353 -3.43 -13.48 23.65
C LEU A 353 -3.39 -14.37 22.40
N LEU A 354 -2.34 -14.26 21.58
CA LEU A 354 -2.18 -15.05 20.36
C LEU A 354 -2.09 -16.54 20.67
N ALA A 355 -1.33 -16.93 21.69
CA ALA A 355 -1.23 -18.31 22.14
C ALA A 355 -2.59 -18.87 22.59
N ALA A 356 -3.35 -18.10 23.37
CA ALA A 356 -4.65 -18.51 23.91
C ALA A 356 -5.72 -18.70 22.83
N VAL A 357 -5.60 -18.03 21.68
CA VAL A 357 -6.58 -18.16 20.58
C VAL A 357 -6.10 -19.07 19.47
N ALA A 358 -4.79 -19.29 19.30
CA ALA A 358 -4.22 -19.96 18.13
C ALA A 358 -4.82 -21.35 17.84
N GLY A 359 -5.06 -22.17 18.87
CA GLY A 359 -5.68 -23.49 18.70
C GLY A 359 -7.16 -23.47 18.29
N ARG A 360 -7.79 -22.29 18.27
CA ARG A 360 -9.23 -22.10 18.00
C ARG A 360 -9.49 -21.31 16.70
N LEU A 361 -8.45 -20.78 16.06
CA LEU A 361 -8.52 -19.94 14.86
C LEU A 361 -8.84 -20.75 13.60
#